data_AF-W2CVS1-F1
#
_entry.id   AF-W2CVS1-F1
#
_cell.length_a   1.000
_cell.length_b   1.000
_cell.length_c   1.000
_cell.angle_alpha   90.00
_cell.angle_beta   90.00
_cell.angle_gamma   90.00
#
_symmetry.space_group_name_H-M   'P 1'
#
loop_
_entity.id
_entity.type
_entity.pdbx_description
1 polymer ?
#
loop_
_entity_poly.entity_id
_entity_poly.type
_entity_poly.pdbx_seq_one_letter_code
_entity_poly.pdbx_strand_id
1 'polypeptide(L)'
;MKTNLFWARSLALLLALLTSSAAPAQDDDSPDYFRRPLRVQTAAGKQPTIADFARAFASADQEKDPLFSAILARIDGRQPKLPQGDRFTCLIDRPHGYLRACYTFGEGGIDPNQILEVCYWRTDTDHRLVAVCSYSDIGTYILIFYDYNPATGLMMPLAQPPFEDFHELLGELIVQLPREGKDIHMKSWWAGGPAPLTLRWNGRDGFTLVGAAERYRQPAPNQPTTCDFLALFKPDVTAGGEPVDLYDAPDGKVIRHLTDNDLDYDLRVKRAENGWAYVDYGNNLLGAGSSEGSAWVRCASLYVLPAGPVYTNYIYAEPTRASHRVATFNEAQDNSSDIWWKVLEIRKGWVKIRTTHLGITGWIEARILCGSKGVDC
;
A
#
# COMPACT_ATOMS: atom_id res chain seq x y z
N MET A 1 50.60 27.70 -25.43
CA MET A 1 49.39 27.09 -26.00
C MET A 1 48.92 26.00 -25.07
N LYS A 2 47.74 26.16 -24.47
CA LYS A 2 47.09 25.21 -23.57
C LYS A 2 46.13 24.36 -24.40
N THR A 3 46.21 23.04 -24.30
CA THR A 3 45.25 22.11 -24.90
C THR A 3 44.77 21.10 -23.87
N ASN A 4 43.47 21.22 -23.57
CA ASN A 4 42.48 20.16 -23.33
C ASN A 4 42.67 19.20 -22.15
N LEU A 5 42.19 19.65 -20.98
CA LEU A 5 41.81 18.81 -19.84
C LEU A 5 40.30 18.97 -19.59
N PHE A 6 39.45 18.57 -20.55
CA PHE A 6 37.98 18.73 -20.44
C PHE A 6 37.14 17.48 -20.72
N TRP A 7 37.75 16.34 -21.06
CA TRP A 7 36.98 15.13 -21.41
C TRP A 7 36.87 14.07 -20.31
N ALA A 8 37.67 14.14 -19.25
CA ALA A 8 37.66 13.12 -18.19
C ALA A 8 36.74 13.44 -16.99
N ARG A 9 36.20 14.67 -16.87
CA ARG A 9 35.34 15.06 -15.73
C ARG A 9 33.84 14.92 -15.99
N SER A 10 33.41 14.81 -17.24
CA SER A 10 31.98 14.67 -17.57
C SER A 10 31.46 13.24 -17.47
N LEU A 11 32.33 12.22 -17.54
CA LEU A 11 31.93 10.81 -17.43
C LEU A 11 31.74 10.36 -15.97
N ALA A 12 32.45 10.97 -15.02
CA ALA A 12 32.31 10.66 -13.59
C ALA A 12 31.00 11.22 -12.99
N LEU A 13 30.47 12.33 -13.54
CA LEU A 13 29.18 12.87 -13.08
C LEU A 13 27.98 12.05 -13.59
N LEU A 14 28.09 11.41 -14.76
CA LEU A 14 27.02 10.58 -15.32
C LEU A 14 26.89 9.19 -14.66
N LEU A 15 27.98 8.65 -14.08
CA LEU A 15 27.91 7.41 -13.30
C LEU A 15 27.50 7.64 -11.84
N ALA A 16 27.69 8.84 -11.29
CA ALA A 16 27.25 9.17 -9.94
C ALA A 16 25.74 9.46 -9.83
N LEU A 17 25.05 9.70 -10.95
CA LEU A 17 23.59 9.90 -11.01
C LEU A 17 22.79 8.60 -11.26
N LEU A 18 23.45 7.45 -11.40
CA LEU A 18 22.80 6.16 -11.66
C LEU A 18 22.83 5.19 -10.46
N THR A 19 23.29 5.62 -9.29
CA THR A 19 23.37 4.75 -8.09
C THR A 19 22.76 5.34 -6.83
N SER A 20 21.87 6.34 -6.93
CA SER A 20 20.98 6.70 -5.83
C SER A 20 19.81 5.72 -5.78
N SER A 21 20.11 4.42 -5.58
CA SER A 21 19.15 3.51 -4.97
C SER A 21 19.07 3.86 -3.49
N ALA A 22 18.54 5.04 -3.19
CA ALA A 22 17.85 5.22 -1.93
C ALA A 22 16.62 4.32 -2.05
N ALA A 23 16.71 3.11 -1.51
CA ALA A 23 15.52 2.33 -1.22
C ALA A 23 14.55 3.30 -0.52
N PRO A 24 13.33 3.51 -1.04
CA PRO A 24 12.40 4.38 -0.36
C PRO A 24 12.22 3.81 1.04
N ALA A 25 12.69 4.57 2.03
CA ALA A 25 12.24 4.37 3.39
C ALA A 25 10.72 4.32 3.29
N GLN A 26 10.15 3.22 3.79
CA GLN A 26 8.73 3.18 4.07
C GLN A 26 8.37 4.53 4.72
N ASP A 27 7.40 5.26 4.18
CA ASP A 27 6.88 6.47 4.85
C ASP A 27 6.36 5.99 6.20
N ASP A 28 7.24 6.09 7.18
CA ASP A 28 6.96 5.69 8.53
C ASP A 28 6.24 6.89 9.12
N ASP A 29 4.92 6.81 9.20
CA ASP A 29 4.09 7.83 9.84
C ASP A 29 3.97 7.58 11.34
N SER A 30 4.79 6.66 11.89
CA SER A 30 4.82 6.40 13.33
C SER A 30 5.15 7.67 14.12
N PRO A 31 4.36 7.99 15.16
CA PRO A 31 4.64 9.15 16.00
C PRO A 31 6.05 9.13 16.62
N ASP A 32 6.70 10.29 16.66
CA ASP A 32 8.09 10.44 17.13
C ASP A 32 8.32 9.91 18.56
N TYR A 33 7.29 9.94 19.41
CA TYR A 33 7.38 9.43 20.78
C TYR A 33 7.50 7.90 20.88
N PHE A 34 7.23 7.17 19.80
CA PHE A 34 7.56 5.75 19.65
C PHE A 34 8.94 5.52 19.02
N ARG A 35 9.60 6.55 18.48
CA ARG A 35 10.95 6.46 17.90
C ARG A 35 12.09 6.78 18.87
N ARG A 36 11.78 6.87 20.16
CA ARG A 36 12.78 7.03 21.23
C ARG A 36 12.99 5.70 21.97
N PRO A 37 14.14 5.53 22.63
CA PRO A 37 14.36 4.39 23.53
C PRO A 37 13.27 4.29 24.60
N LEU A 38 12.66 3.10 24.74
CA LEU A 38 11.61 2.85 25.74
C LEU A 38 12.15 2.01 26.89
N ARG A 39 11.93 2.46 28.12
CA ARG A 39 12.37 1.74 29.32
C ARG A 39 11.39 0.61 29.65
N VAL A 40 11.89 -0.62 29.71
CA VAL A 40 11.12 -1.77 30.17
C VAL A 40 11.33 -1.93 31.67
N GLN A 41 10.27 -1.71 32.45
CA GLN A 41 10.31 -1.89 33.90
C GLN A 41 9.98 -3.33 34.25
N THR A 42 10.93 -4.02 34.91
CA THR A 42 10.73 -5.37 35.44
C THR A 42 11.06 -5.42 36.92
N ALA A 43 10.47 -6.39 37.64
CA ALA A 43 10.88 -6.66 39.01
C ALA A 43 12.32 -7.19 39.05
N ALA A 44 13.08 -6.82 40.08
CA ALA A 44 14.47 -7.24 40.24
C ALA A 44 14.61 -8.77 40.13
N GLY A 45 15.57 -9.22 39.32
CA GLY A 45 15.85 -10.64 39.09
C GLY A 45 14.84 -11.37 38.19
N LYS A 46 13.84 -10.67 37.61
CA LYS A 46 12.90 -11.27 36.66
C LYS A 46 13.19 -10.84 35.22
N GLN A 47 13.13 -11.82 34.32
CA GLN A 47 13.13 -11.59 32.88
C GLN A 47 11.83 -10.89 32.46
N PRO A 48 11.88 -9.95 31.49
CA PRO A 48 10.68 -9.31 30.98
C PRO A 48 9.76 -10.32 30.29
N THR A 49 8.48 -10.06 30.43
CA THR A 49 7.39 -10.76 29.75
C THR A 49 6.81 -9.89 28.63
N ILE A 50 5.94 -10.46 27.79
CA ILE A 50 5.28 -9.69 26.74
C ILE A 50 4.47 -8.50 27.29
N ALA A 51 3.93 -8.64 28.50
CA ALA A 51 3.18 -7.57 29.15
C ALA A 51 4.08 -6.38 29.53
N ASP A 52 5.36 -6.62 29.82
CA ASP A 52 6.31 -5.56 30.18
C ASP A 52 6.70 -4.74 28.93
N PHE A 53 6.87 -5.41 27.79
CA PHE A 53 7.09 -4.74 26.49
C PHE A 53 5.87 -3.93 26.06
N ALA A 54 4.68 -4.54 26.11
CA ALA A 54 3.43 -3.84 25.77
C ALA A 54 3.17 -2.64 26.70
N ARG A 55 3.50 -2.76 28.00
CA ARG A 55 3.44 -1.63 28.95
C ARG A 55 4.41 -0.52 28.55
N ALA A 56 5.67 -0.85 28.25
CA ALA A 56 6.67 0.14 27.85
C ALA A 56 6.22 0.93 26.61
N PHE A 57 5.65 0.25 25.62
CA PHE A 57 5.07 0.88 24.44
C PHE A 57 3.84 1.73 24.78
N ALA A 58 2.81 1.16 25.41
CA ALA A 58 1.56 1.86 25.72
C ALA A 58 1.75 3.06 26.68
N SER A 59 2.76 3.02 27.56
CA SER A 59 3.11 4.16 28.43
C SER A 59 3.90 5.26 27.72
N ALA A 60 4.44 5.00 26.52
CA ALA A 60 5.16 6.01 25.74
C ALA A 60 4.20 6.98 25.02
N ASP A 61 2.95 6.56 24.85
CA ASP A 61 1.88 7.34 24.25
C ASP A 61 1.68 8.69 24.96
N GLN A 62 1.63 9.75 24.17
CA GLN A 62 1.42 11.11 24.64
C GLN A 62 0.01 11.63 24.31
N GLU A 63 -0.70 10.95 23.42
CA GLU A 63 -2.03 11.34 22.93
C GLU A 63 -3.16 10.79 23.80
N LYS A 64 -2.84 9.88 24.71
CA LYS A 64 -3.77 9.24 25.67
C LYS A 64 -4.84 8.45 24.93
N ASP A 65 -4.41 7.66 23.96
CA ASP A 65 -5.28 6.78 23.20
C ASP A 65 -6.06 5.85 24.17
N PRO A 66 -7.40 5.74 24.00
CA PRO A 66 -8.23 4.82 24.79
C PRO A 66 -7.74 3.36 24.76
N LEU A 67 -7.23 2.89 23.63
CA LEU A 67 -6.65 1.55 23.47
C LEU A 67 -5.47 1.35 24.42
N PHE A 68 -4.50 2.27 24.41
CA PHE A 68 -3.32 2.18 25.27
C PHE A 68 -3.68 2.29 26.75
N SER A 69 -4.60 3.18 27.09
CA SER A 69 -5.11 3.32 28.47
C SER A 69 -5.79 2.03 28.96
N ALA A 70 -6.57 1.37 28.11
CA ALA A 70 -7.23 0.10 28.42
C ALA A 70 -6.24 -1.06 28.55
N ILE A 71 -5.20 -1.10 27.70
CA ILE A 71 -4.11 -2.07 27.79
C ILE A 71 -3.39 -1.94 29.15
N LEU A 72 -3.01 -0.72 29.54
CA LEU A 72 -2.33 -0.47 30.81
C LEU A 72 -3.19 -0.92 32.01
N ALA A 73 -4.49 -0.57 32.00
CA ALA A 73 -5.41 -1.03 33.04
C ALA A 73 -5.45 -2.57 33.13
N ARG A 74 -5.53 -3.26 31.99
CA ARG A 74 -5.56 -4.72 31.96
C ARG A 74 -4.28 -5.36 32.46
N ILE A 75 -3.12 -4.81 32.07
CA ILE A 75 -1.80 -5.29 32.52
C ILE A 75 -1.66 -5.12 34.04
N ASP A 76 -2.21 -4.04 34.61
CA ASP A 76 -2.24 -3.80 36.06
C ASP A 76 -3.28 -4.65 36.82
N GLY A 77 -4.01 -5.54 36.13
CA GLY A 77 -5.06 -6.36 36.74
C GLY A 77 -6.35 -5.60 37.05
N ARG A 78 -6.54 -4.40 36.49
CA ARG A 78 -7.73 -3.57 36.64
C ARG A 78 -8.68 -3.78 35.45
N GLN A 79 -9.96 -3.51 35.68
CA GLN A 79 -10.93 -3.41 34.60
C GLN A 79 -10.81 -2.03 33.93
N PRO A 80 -10.65 -1.95 32.60
CA PRO A 80 -10.67 -0.67 31.88
C PRO A 80 -11.99 0.06 32.09
N LYS A 81 -11.94 1.38 32.25
CA LYS A 81 -13.13 2.24 32.22
C LYS A 81 -13.41 2.59 30.77
N LEU A 82 -14.53 2.11 30.25
CA LEU A 82 -14.93 2.30 28.85
C LEU A 82 -16.16 3.23 28.79
N PRO A 83 -16.23 4.13 27.80
CA PRO A 83 -17.48 4.81 27.44
C PRO A 83 -18.62 3.82 27.15
N GLN A 84 -19.86 4.30 27.19
CA GLN A 84 -21.03 3.48 26.92
C GLN A 84 -21.02 2.99 25.47
N GLY A 85 -21.17 1.69 25.26
CA GLY A 85 -21.18 1.06 23.93
C GLY A 85 -19.83 0.50 23.51
N ASP A 86 -18.73 1.05 24.04
CA ASP A 86 -17.37 0.60 23.72
C ASP A 86 -17.08 -0.78 24.33
N ARG A 87 -16.23 -1.55 23.64
CA ARG A 87 -15.80 -2.88 24.07
C ARG A 87 -14.30 -2.99 24.03
N PHE A 88 -13.75 -3.78 24.95
CA PHE A 88 -12.33 -4.05 24.99
C PHE A 88 -12.07 -5.52 25.27
N THR A 89 -11.21 -6.13 24.45
CA THR A 89 -10.70 -7.48 24.67
C THR A 89 -9.18 -7.45 24.68
N CYS A 90 -8.56 -8.25 25.55
CA CYS A 90 -7.11 -8.35 25.62
C CYS A 90 -6.68 -9.75 26.03
N LEU A 91 -5.88 -10.36 25.16
CA LEU A 91 -5.22 -11.64 25.34
C LEU A 91 -3.74 -11.39 25.67
N ILE A 92 -3.28 -11.90 26.81
CA ILE A 92 -1.86 -11.91 27.18
C ILE A 92 -1.38 -13.36 27.21
N ASP A 93 -0.87 -13.84 26.09
CA ASP A 93 -0.37 -15.20 25.90
C ASP A 93 1.13 -15.27 26.27
N ARG A 94 1.40 -15.44 27.56
CA ARG A 94 2.77 -15.47 28.09
C ARG A 94 3.61 -16.63 27.54
N PRO A 95 3.09 -17.88 27.44
CA PRO A 95 3.86 -19.00 26.87
C PRO A 95 4.39 -18.72 25.46
N HIS A 96 3.59 -18.05 24.63
CA HIS A 96 3.97 -17.73 23.27
C HIS A 96 4.63 -16.35 23.11
N GLY A 97 4.72 -15.56 24.19
CA GLY A 97 5.29 -14.23 24.14
C GLY A 97 4.49 -13.27 23.25
N TYR A 98 3.16 -13.39 23.25
CA TYR A 98 2.26 -12.66 22.37
C TYR A 98 1.17 -11.93 23.18
N LEU A 99 0.83 -10.72 22.76
CA LEU A 99 -0.28 -9.93 23.28
C LEU A 99 -1.11 -9.41 22.12
N ARG A 100 -2.44 -9.51 22.25
CA ARG A 100 -3.39 -8.85 21.36
C ARG A 100 -4.44 -8.12 22.17
N ALA A 101 -4.59 -6.83 21.91
CA ALA A 101 -5.66 -6.01 22.46
C ALA A 101 -6.51 -5.45 21.31
N CYS A 102 -7.82 -5.44 21.49
CA CYS A 102 -8.78 -4.91 20.53
C CYS A 102 -9.76 -4.02 21.28
N TYR A 103 -9.79 -2.76 20.90
CA TYR A 103 -10.75 -1.76 21.34
C TYR A 103 -11.77 -1.57 20.22
N THR A 104 -13.06 -1.66 20.54
CA THR A 104 -14.15 -1.49 19.59
C THR A 104 -14.97 -0.29 20.02
N PHE A 105 -15.06 0.74 19.18
CA PHE A 105 -15.91 1.90 19.43
C PHE A 105 -17.39 1.54 19.27
N GLY A 106 -18.23 2.03 20.18
CA GLY A 106 -19.65 1.73 20.27
C GLY A 106 -20.50 2.40 19.20
N GLU A 107 -20.06 3.54 18.68
CA GLU A 107 -20.67 4.18 17.50
C GLU A 107 -20.14 3.47 16.25
N GLY A 108 -20.99 2.66 15.63
CA GLY A 108 -20.64 1.83 14.47
C GLY A 108 -20.27 2.68 13.25
N GLY A 109 -18.97 2.95 13.09
CA GLY A 109 -18.36 3.46 11.86
C GLY A 109 -17.91 2.32 10.93
N ILE A 110 -17.30 2.71 9.80
CA ILE A 110 -16.73 1.77 8.81
C ILE A 110 -15.56 0.97 9.40
N ASP A 111 -14.89 1.52 10.43
CA ASP A 111 -13.73 0.93 11.08
C ASP A 111 -13.85 1.02 12.61
N PRO A 112 -14.66 0.15 13.25
CA PRO A 112 -14.91 0.26 14.67
C PRO A 112 -13.77 -0.31 15.53
N ASN A 113 -12.86 -1.12 14.96
CA ASN A 113 -11.86 -1.85 15.72
C ASN A 113 -10.48 -1.22 15.62
N GLN A 114 -9.90 -0.84 16.75
CA GLN A 114 -8.48 -0.54 16.87
C GLN A 114 -7.77 -1.67 17.60
N ILE A 115 -6.71 -2.19 16.99
CA ILE A 115 -5.99 -3.36 17.46
C ILE A 115 -4.53 -2.99 17.74
N LEU A 116 -3.99 -3.55 18.82
CA LEU A 116 -2.56 -3.60 19.10
C LEU A 116 -2.15 -5.06 19.25
N GLU A 117 -1.16 -5.48 18.47
CA GLU A 117 -0.44 -6.73 18.65
C GLU A 117 1.00 -6.45 19.06
N VAL A 118 1.51 -7.25 20.00
CA VAL A 118 2.90 -7.23 20.41
C VAL A 118 3.41 -8.67 20.46
N CYS A 119 4.59 -8.92 19.90
CA CYS A 119 5.30 -10.19 20.07
C CYS A 119 6.81 -9.96 20.09
N TYR A 120 7.57 -11.02 20.38
CA TYR A 120 9.03 -10.94 20.28
C TYR A 120 9.68 -12.24 19.80
N TRP A 121 10.84 -12.08 19.18
CA TRP A 121 11.77 -13.14 18.82
C TRP A 121 12.99 -13.05 19.73
N ARG A 122 13.53 -14.23 20.09
CA ARG A 122 14.88 -14.28 20.68
C ARG A 122 15.87 -14.21 19.53
N THR A 123 16.88 -13.38 19.69
CA THR A 123 17.96 -13.28 18.72
C THR A 123 19.08 -14.28 19.06
N ASP A 124 20.12 -14.36 18.24
CA ASP A 124 21.34 -15.11 18.56
C ASP A 124 22.12 -14.52 19.74
N THR A 125 21.76 -13.30 20.15
CA THR A 125 22.26 -12.65 21.37
C THR A 125 21.20 -12.79 22.48
N ASP A 126 21.54 -12.40 23.72
CA ASP A 126 20.54 -12.35 24.81
C ASP A 126 19.47 -11.26 24.59
N HIS A 127 19.56 -10.49 23.49
CA HIS A 127 18.56 -9.51 23.09
C HIS A 127 17.30 -10.15 22.53
N ARG A 128 16.24 -9.34 22.46
CA ARG A 128 14.97 -9.72 21.85
C ARG A 128 14.56 -8.69 20.81
N LEU A 129 14.19 -9.17 19.63
CA LEU A 129 13.52 -8.34 18.63
C LEU A 129 12.03 -8.26 19.02
N VAL A 130 11.54 -7.09 19.41
CA VAL A 130 10.15 -6.87 19.79
C VAL A 130 9.44 -6.17 18.64
N ALA A 131 8.35 -6.73 18.13
CA ALA A 131 7.48 -6.05 17.17
C ALA A 131 6.22 -5.54 17.87
N VAL A 132 5.83 -4.32 17.52
CA VAL A 132 4.56 -3.72 17.88
C VAL A 132 3.84 -3.36 16.59
N CYS A 133 2.62 -3.87 16.44
CA CYS A 133 1.77 -3.60 15.29
C CYS A 133 0.45 -2.99 15.77
N SER A 134 0.09 -1.81 15.27
CA SER A 134 -1.22 -1.22 15.47
C SER A 134 -1.94 -1.05 14.15
N TYR A 135 -3.17 -1.53 14.09
CA TYR A 135 -3.95 -1.59 12.87
C TYR A 135 -5.43 -1.58 13.20
N SER A 136 -6.25 -1.43 12.16
CA SER A 136 -7.70 -1.50 12.26
C SER A 136 -8.29 -2.42 11.20
N ASP A 137 -9.61 -2.41 11.01
CA ASP A 137 -10.23 -3.21 9.96
C ASP A 137 -9.89 -2.71 8.54
N ILE A 138 -9.33 -1.50 8.42
CA ILE A 138 -9.03 -0.86 7.12
C ILE A 138 -7.54 -0.59 6.89
N GLY A 139 -6.62 -1.15 7.68
CA GLY A 139 -5.19 -1.00 7.41
C GLY A 139 -4.29 -0.99 8.63
N THR A 140 -2.98 -1.07 8.39
CA THR A 140 -1.96 -0.96 9.43
C THR A 140 -1.50 0.48 9.56
N TYR A 141 -1.58 1.03 10.77
CA TYR A 141 -1.12 2.37 11.11
C TYR A 141 0.35 2.39 11.52
N ILE A 142 0.75 1.38 12.31
CA ILE A 142 2.08 1.32 12.92
C ILE A 142 2.60 -0.11 12.81
N LEU A 143 3.84 -0.27 12.33
CA LEU A 143 4.62 -1.49 12.49
C LEU A 143 6.05 -1.10 12.85
N ILE A 144 6.39 -1.21 14.15
CA ILE A 144 7.70 -0.82 14.67
C ILE A 144 8.39 -2.03 15.28
N PHE A 145 9.70 -2.11 15.05
CA PHE A 145 10.58 -3.10 15.65
C PHE A 145 11.54 -2.43 16.63
N TYR A 146 11.77 -3.09 17.76
CA TYR A 146 12.73 -2.66 18.77
C TYR A 146 13.74 -3.77 19.05
N ASP A 147 15.00 -3.40 19.22
CA ASP A 147 16.02 -4.23 19.86
C ASP A 147 15.95 -4.04 21.38
N TYR A 148 15.48 -5.05 22.10
CA TYR A 148 15.50 -5.07 23.55
C TYR A 148 16.81 -5.66 24.09
N ASN A 149 17.56 -4.82 24.81
CA ASN A 149 18.77 -5.24 25.49
C ASN A 149 18.50 -5.50 26.99
N PRO A 150 18.66 -6.73 27.51
CA PRO A 150 18.42 -7.04 28.91
C PRO A 150 19.40 -6.36 29.88
N ALA A 151 20.63 -6.06 29.45
CA ALA A 151 21.63 -5.39 30.28
C ALA A 151 21.27 -3.93 30.55
N THR A 152 20.70 -3.24 29.56
CA THR A 152 20.27 -1.85 29.72
C THR A 152 18.81 -1.76 30.17
N GLY A 153 17.97 -2.77 29.88
CA GLY A 153 16.53 -2.72 30.13
C GLY A 153 15.79 -1.77 29.17
N LEU A 154 16.36 -1.51 27.99
CA LEU A 154 15.81 -0.59 27.00
C LEU A 154 15.36 -1.35 25.74
N MET A 155 14.21 -0.95 25.20
CA MET A 155 13.79 -1.22 23.82
C MET A 155 14.27 -0.06 22.94
N MET A 156 15.28 -0.31 22.11
CA MET A 156 15.81 0.64 21.14
C MET A 156 15.08 0.48 19.81
N PRO A 157 14.36 1.49 19.29
CA PRO A 157 13.69 1.35 18.00
C PRO A 157 14.73 1.14 16.90
N LEU A 158 14.45 0.23 15.99
CA LEU A 158 15.30 0.01 14.83
C LEU A 158 15.13 1.20 13.86
N ALA A 159 16.25 1.69 13.33
CA ALA A 159 16.24 2.81 12.38
C ALA A 159 15.63 2.43 11.02
N GLN A 160 15.62 1.14 10.70
CA GLN A 160 14.99 0.55 9.52
C GLN A 160 14.28 -0.74 9.95
N PRO A 161 13.18 -1.12 9.28
CA PRO A 161 12.57 -2.42 9.51
C PRO A 161 13.58 -3.56 9.28
N PRO A 162 13.49 -4.68 10.03
CA PRO A 162 14.44 -5.79 9.93
C PRO A 162 14.11 -6.71 8.74
N PHE A 163 13.82 -6.12 7.59
CA PHE A 163 13.56 -6.81 6.32
C PHE A 163 13.85 -5.87 5.15
N GLU A 164 14.23 -6.46 4.03
CA GLU A 164 14.55 -5.75 2.78
C GLU A 164 13.55 -6.13 1.68
N ASP A 165 13.66 -5.46 0.53
CA ASP A 165 12.83 -5.70 -0.66
C ASP A 165 11.32 -5.69 -0.37
N PHE A 166 10.87 -4.80 0.52
CA PHE A 166 9.46 -4.62 0.85
C PHE A 166 8.98 -3.29 0.28
N HIS A 167 8.09 -3.35 -0.71
CA HIS A 167 7.61 -2.17 -1.43
C HIS A 167 6.10 -1.97 -1.34
N GLU A 168 5.43 -2.65 -0.41
CA GLU A 168 4.00 -2.44 -0.17
C GLU A 168 3.76 -1.20 0.70
N LEU A 169 2.54 -0.68 0.61
CA LEU A 169 2.03 0.34 1.53
C LEU A 169 1.39 -0.36 2.72
N LEU A 170 1.90 -0.13 3.93
CA LEU A 170 1.36 -0.77 5.13
C LEU A 170 -0.11 -0.45 5.39
N GLY A 171 -0.57 0.76 5.05
CA GLY A 171 -1.99 1.13 5.13
C GLY A 171 -2.92 0.25 4.28
N GLU A 172 -2.41 -0.42 3.23
CA GLU A 172 -3.22 -1.35 2.43
C GLU A 172 -3.29 -2.77 3.02
N LEU A 173 -2.52 -3.03 4.08
CA LEU A 173 -2.31 -4.36 4.63
C LEU A 173 -2.78 -4.43 6.08
N ILE A 174 -3.39 -5.55 6.44
CA ILE A 174 -3.53 -5.99 7.82
C ILE A 174 -2.33 -6.86 8.15
N VAL A 175 -1.41 -6.32 8.94
CA VAL A 175 -0.25 -7.06 9.44
C VAL A 175 -0.64 -7.83 10.69
N GLN A 176 -0.42 -9.14 10.68
CA GLN A 176 -0.73 -10.03 11.79
C GLN A 176 0.58 -10.59 12.36
N LEU A 177 0.88 -10.22 13.60
CA LEU A 177 2.03 -10.74 14.32
C LEU A 177 1.76 -12.19 14.75
N PRO A 178 2.78 -13.07 14.73
CA PRO A 178 2.58 -14.47 15.05
C PRO A 178 2.29 -14.66 16.53
N ARG A 179 1.10 -15.21 16.83
CA ARG A 179 0.85 -15.86 18.12
C ARG A 179 1.58 -17.19 18.21
N GLU A 180 1.51 -18.00 17.16
CA GLU A 180 2.22 -19.27 17.03
C GLU A 180 3.12 -19.22 15.80
N GLY A 181 4.25 -19.93 15.82
CA GLY A 181 5.27 -19.81 14.79
C GLY A 181 6.10 -18.53 14.91
N LYS A 182 6.73 -18.13 13.81
CA LYS A 182 7.68 -16.99 13.76
C LYS A 182 7.50 -16.07 12.55
N ASP A 183 6.71 -16.49 11.57
CA ASP A 183 6.49 -15.73 10.34
C ASP A 183 5.40 -14.66 10.57
N ILE A 184 5.58 -13.47 9.99
CA ILE A 184 4.57 -12.41 10.00
C ILE A 184 3.75 -12.55 8.72
N HIS A 185 2.42 -12.60 8.88
CA HIS A 185 1.50 -12.72 7.76
C HIS A 185 0.81 -11.39 7.51
N MET A 186 0.66 -11.04 6.23
CA MET A 186 -0.01 -9.82 5.82
C MET A 186 -1.02 -10.12 4.72
N LYS A 187 -2.18 -9.47 4.80
CA LYS A 187 -3.25 -9.60 3.81
C LYS A 187 -3.87 -8.24 3.54
N SER A 188 -4.49 -8.04 2.39
CA SER A 188 -5.28 -6.84 2.18
C SER A 188 -6.51 -6.80 3.06
N TRP A 189 -6.94 -5.60 3.44
CA TRP A 189 -8.22 -5.36 4.09
C TRP A 189 -9.40 -5.29 3.11
N TRP A 190 -9.16 -5.11 1.80
CA TRP A 190 -10.21 -5.11 0.78
C TRP A 190 -10.02 -6.18 -0.29
N ALA A 191 -11.11 -6.52 -0.97
CA ALA A 191 -11.17 -7.70 -1.85
C ALA A 191 -10.35 -7.59 -3.15
N GLY A 192 -9.88 -6.40 -3.50
CA GLY A 192 -9.05 -6.09 -4.67
C GLY A 192 -7.65 -5.59 -4.33
N GLY A 193 -7.24 -5.65 -3.05
CA GLY A 193 -5.94 -5.15 -2.65
C GLY A 193 -4.78 -6.11 -2.96
N PRO A 194 -3.59 -5.90 -2.37
CA PRO A 194 -2.43 -6.72 -2.69
C PRO A 194 -2.67 -8.20 -2.32
N ALA A 195 -2.10 -9.11 -3.11
CA ALA A 195 -2.10 -10.53 -2.76
C ALA A 195 -1.44 -10.73 -1.38
N PRO A 196 -1.91 -11.68 -0.56
CA PRO A 196 -1.30 -11.99 0.73
C PRO A 196 0.21 -12.26 0.61
N LEU A 197 0.95 -11.93 1.66
CA LEU A 197 2.40 -12.13 1.71
C LEU A 197 2.85 -12.55 3.11
N THR A 198 4.08 -13.04 3.16
CA THR A 198 4.70 -13.53 4.39
C THR A 198 6.11 -12.99 4.51
N LEU A 199 6.43 -12.40 5.67
CA LEU A 199 7.80 -12.17 6.09
C LEU A 199 8.26 -13.37 6.91
N ARG A 200 9.21 -14.12 6.36
CA ARG A 200 9.75 -15.33 6.99
C ARG A 200 10.86 -14.99 7.96
N TRP A 201 10.76 -15.47 9.20
CA TRP A 201 11.84 -15.29 10.16
C TRP A 201 13.14 -15.95 9.68
N ASN A 202 14.25 -15.22 9.69
CA ASN A 202 15.55 -15.71 9.22
C ASN A 202 16.29 -16.59 10.25
N GLY A 203 15.75 -16.71 11.46
CA GLY A 203 16.36 -17.47 12.55
C GLY A 203 17.17 -16.63 13.54
N ARG A 204 17.46 -15.37 13.23
CA ARG A 204 18.52 -14.58 13.86
C ARG A 204 18.08 -13.19 14.34
N ASP A 205 17.76 -12.31 13.40
CA ASP A 205 17.62 -10.87 13.66
C ASP A 205 16.66 -10.15 12.69
N GLY A 206 16.05 -10.86 11.73
CA GLY A 206 15.15 -10.24 10.77
C GLY A 206 14.35 -11.21 9.92
N PHE A 207 13.80 -10.69 8.83
CA PHE A 207 12.87 -11.42 7.98
C PHE A 207 13.22 -11.30 6.50
N THR A 208 12.81 -12.32 5.76
CA THR A 208 12.88 -12.32 4.29
C THR A 208 11.47 -12.37 3.72
N LEU A 209 11.16 -11.46 2.80
CA LEU A 209 9.90 -11.49 2.08
C LEU A 209 9.84 -12.70 1.13
N VAL A 210 8.87 -13.59 1.38
CA VAL A 210 8.69 -14.79 0.58
C VAL A 210 8.21 -14.41 -0.83
N GLY A 211 9.00 -14.75 -1.85
CA GLY A 211 8.63 -14.55 -3.25
C GLY A 211 8.78 -13.11 -3.76
N ALA A 212 9.57 -12.26 -3.08
CA ALA A 212 9.78 -10.85 -3.46
C ALA A 212 10.13 -10.66 -4.96
N ALA A 213 11.05 -11.47 -5.48
CA ALA A 213 11.49 -11.39 -6.88
C ALA A 213 10.38 -11.66 -7.91
N GLU A 214 9.44 -12.56 -7.60
CA GLU A 214 8.27 -12.80 -8.45
C GLU A 214 7.28 -11.64 -8.31
N ARG A 215 7.04 -11.23 -7.06
CA ARG A 215 6.04 -10.22 -6.71
C ARG A 215 6.31 -8.86 -7.34
N TYR A 216 7.58 -8.45 -7.40
CA TYR A 216 8.00 -7.16 -7.96
C TYR A 216 8.56 -7.26 -9.38
N ARG A 217 8.41 -8.41 -10.03
CA ARG A 217 8.80 -8.55 -11.43
C ARG A 217 7.94 -7.64 -12.30
N GLN A 218 8.59 -6.84 -13.14
CA GLN A 218 7.89 -6.06 -14.14
C GLN A 218 7.15 -6.98 -15.13
N PRO A 219 5.88 -6.70 -15.45
CA PRO A 219 5.17 -7.42 -16.50
C PRO A 219 5.83 -7.17 -17.85
N ALA A 220 5.95 -8.22 -18.66
CA ALA A 220 6.46 -8.11 -20.01
C ALA A 220 5.53 -7.23 -20.87
N PRO A 221 6.08 -6.45 -21.81
CA PRO A 221 5.27 -5.72 -22.78
C PRO A 221 4.52 -6.71 -23.68
N ASN A 222 3.44 -6.23 -24.32
CA ASN A 222 2.75 -6.94 -25.40
C ASN A 222 2.14 -8.31 -25.01
N GLN A 223 1.99 -8.60 -23.72
CA GLN A 223 1.28 -9.80 -23.28
C GLN A 223 -0.22 -9.55 -23.16
N PRO A 224 -1.06 -10.46 -23.66
CA PRO A 224 -2.49 -10.43 -23.40
C PRO A 224 -2.75 -10.43 -21.89
N THR A 225 -3.48 -9.43 -21.41
CA THR A 225 -3.85 -9.32 -20.01
C THR A 225 -5.35 -9.16 -19.85
N THR A 226 -5.91 -9.83 -18.84
CA THR A 226 -7.26 -9.54 -18.35
C THR A 226 -7.25 -8.25 -17.55
N CYS A 227 -8.31 -7.48 -17.72
CA CYS A 227 -8.54 -6.21 -17.03
C CYS A 227 -9.96 -6.22 -16.44
N ASP A 228 -10.17 -5.40 -15.42
CA ASP A 228 -11.51 -5.15 -14.89
C ASP A 228 -11.53 -3.80 -14.15
N PHE A 229 -11.65 -2.72 -14.92
CA PHE A 229 -11.77 -1.35 -14.42
C PHE A 229 -12.56 -0.49 -15.40
N LEU A 230 -13.03 0.66 -14.95
CA LEU A 230 -13.76 1.61 -15.77
C LEU A 230 -12.83 2.60 -16.46
N ALA A 231 -13.24 3.00 -17.65
CA ALA A 231 -12.60 4.01 -18.46
C ALA A 231 -13.66 4.83 -19.20
N LEU A 232 -13.24 5.97 -19.74
CA LEU A 232 -14.04 6.82 -20.63
C LEU A 232 -13.26 7.13 -21.91
N PHE A 233 -13.95 7.55 -22.97
CA PHE A 233 -13.30 8.07 -24.18
C PHE A 233 -12.86 9.53 -24.05
N LYS A 234 -13.48 10.29 -23.15
CA LYS A 234 -13.11 11.66 -22.80
C LYS A 234 -13.26 11.90 -21.30
N PRO A 235 -12.54 12.86 -20.70
CA PRO A 235 -12.81 13.30 -19.33
C PRO A 235 -14.24 13.83 -19.19
N ASP A 236 -14.92 13.49 -18.10
CA ASP A 236 -16.33 13.83 -17.85
C ASP A 236 -16.62 15.35 -17.88
N VAL A 237 -15.63 16.16 -17.53
CA VAL A 237 -15.72 17.63 -17.49
C VAL A 237 -15.43 18.33 -18.85
N THR A 238 -15.21 17.57 -19.93
CA THR A 238 -14.86 18.14 -21.24
C THR A 238 -16.05 18.13 -22.22
N ALA A 239 -16.32 19.30 -22.80
CA ALA A 239 -17.44 19.51 -23.73
C ALA A 239 -17.22 18.88 -25.14
N GLY A 240 -16.05 18.32 -25.41
CA GLY A 240 -15.68 17.69 -26.68
C GLY A 240 -14.53 16.69 -26.48
N GLY A 241 -14.31 15.82 -27.47
CA GLY A 241 -13.29 14.79 -27.41
C GLY A 241 -12.74 14.45 -28.79
N GLU A 242 -11.68 13.65 -28.84
CA GLU A 242 -11.15 13.18 -30.13
C GLU A 242 -12.06 12.07 -30.66
N PRO A 243 -12.38 12.03 -31.97
CA PRO A 243 -13.13 10.92 -32.56
C PRO A 243 -12.48 9.57 -32.27
N VAL A 244 -13.30 8.57 -31.99
CA VAL A 244 -12.82 7.22 -31.63
C VAL A 244 -13.41 6.20 -32.59
N ASP A 245 -12.54 5.36 -33.14
CA ASP A 245 -12.93 4.22 -33.95
C ASP A 245 -13.05 2.96 -33.08
N LEU A 246 -14.16 2.23 -33.28
CA LEU A 246 -14.39 0.91 -32.71
C LEU A 246 -14.05 -0.15 -33.75
N TYR A 247 -13.31 -1.18 -33.36
CA TYR A 247 -12.80 -2.23 -34.24
C TYR A 247 -13.33 -3.61 -33.86
N ASP A 248 -13.45 -4.51 -34.84
CA ASP A 248 -13.80 -5.92 -34.62
C ASP A 248 -12.65 -6.76 -34.04
N ALA A 249 -11.40 -6.38 -34.37
CA ALA A 249 -10.17 -6.98 -33.90
C ALA A 249 -9.03 -5.93 -33.84
N PRO A 250 -7.92 -6.22 -33.14
CA PRO A 250 -6.70 -5.41 -33.23
C PRO A 250 -6.26 -5.23 -34.69
N ASP A 251 -6.08 -3.98 -35.11
CA ASP A 251 -5.74 -3.59 -36.48
C ASP A 251 -6.73 -4.11 -37.56
N GLY A 252 -7.95 -4.45 -37.11
CA GLY A 252 -9.04 -4.96 -37.93
C GLY A 252 -9.85 -3.86 -38.62
N LYS A 253 -11.11 -4.18 -38.95
CA LYS A 253 -12.01 -3.26 -39.62
C LYS A 253 -12.69 -2.36 -38.59
N VAL A 254 -12.82 -1.07 -38.93
CA VAL A 254 -13.68 -0.16 -38.17
C VAL A 254 -15.14 -0.58 -38.32
N ILE A 255 -15.78 -0.89 -37.20
CA ILE A 255 -17.21 -1.27 -37.13
C ILE A 255 -18.09 -0.08 -36.76
N ARG A 256 -17.54 0.95 -36.11
CA ARG A 256 -18.24 2.20 -35.79
C ARG A 256 -17.25 3.36 -35.63
N HIS A 257 -17.61 4.52 -36.14
CA HIS A 257 -16.92 5.79 -35.90
C HIS A 257 -17.73 6.58 -34.87
N LEU A 258 -17.13 6.94 -33.74
CA LEU A 258 -17.74 7.76 -32.70
C LEU A 258 -17.28 9.21 -32.87
N THR A 259 -18.24 10.13 -32.93
CA THR A 259 -17.98 11.58 -32.93
C THR A 259 -18.17 12.16 -31.53
N ASP A 260 -17.86 13.43 -31.32
CA ASP A 260 -17.89 14.08 -29.99
C ASP A 260 -19.18 13.86 -29.20
N ASN A 261 -20.34 13.80 -29.89
CA ASN A 261 -21.66 13.57 -29.28
C ASN A 261 -21.90 12.11 -28.85
N ASP A 262 -21.04 11.19 -29.28
CA ASP A 262 -21.13 9.74 -29.03
C ASP A 262 -20.11 9.26 -27.98
N LEU A 263 -19.38 10.15 -27.30
CA LEU A 263 -18.27 9.80 -26.40
C LEU A 263 -18.68 9.65 -24.93
N ASP A 264 -19.93 9.97 -24.58
CA ASP A 264 -20.47 9.88 -23.21
C ASP A 264 -20.84 8.43 -22.82
N TYR A 265 -19.94 7.48 -23.13
CA TYR A 265 -20.08 6.08 -22.75
C TYR A 265 -19.22 5.74 -21.54
N ASP A 266 -19.79 4.98 -20.61
CA ASP A 266 -19.00 4.22 -19.66
C ASP A 266 -18.37 3.04 -20.38
N LEU A 267 -17.10 2.77 -20.10
CA LEU A 267 -16.35 1.66 -20.68
C LEU A 267 -15.85 0.76 -19.57
N ARG A 268 -16.00 -0.56 -19.73
CA ARG A 268 -15.34 -1.54 -18.88
C ARG A 268 -14.27 -2.25 -19.67
N VAL A 269 -13.01 -2.05 -19.29
CA VAL A 269 -11.87 -2.69 -19.98
C VAL A 269 -11.77 -4.13 -19.52
N LYS A 270 -11.88 -5.08 -20.45
CA LYS A 270 -11.89 -6.53 -20.15
C LYS A 270 -10.57 -7.21 -20.49
N ARG A 271 -9.88 -6.72 -21.52
CA ARG A 271 -8.59 -7.25 -21.98
C ARG A 271 -7.76 -6.15 -22.62
N ALA A 272 -6.44 -6.27 -22.53
CA ALA A 272 -5.53 -5.44 -23.32
C ALA A 272 -4.38 -6.27 -23.90
N GLU A 273 -3.94 -5.90 -25.10
CA GLU A 273 -2.76 -6.46 -25.77
C GLU A 273 -2.25 -5.52 -26.87
N ASN A 274 -0.94 -5.40 -27.04
CA ASN A 274 -0.31 -4.69 -28.15
C ASN A 274 -0.85 -3.27 -28.41
N GLY A 275 -1.14 -2.50 -27.34
CA GLY A 275 -1.69 -1.14 -27.46
C GLY A 275 -3.18 -1.07 -27.81
N TRP A 276 -3.87 -2.21 -27.79
CA TRP A 276 -5.31 -2.35 -27.97
C TRP A 276 -5.98 -2.77 -26.66
N ALA A 277 -7.21 -2.29 -26.46
CA ALA A 277 -8.08 -2.67 -25.35
C ALA A 277 -9.40 -3.20 -25.91
N TYR A 278 -9.85 -4.33 -25.41
CA TYR A 278 -11.20 -4.84 -25.63
C TYR A 278 -12.09 -4.31 -24.51
N VAL A 279 -13.13 -3.57 -24.88
CA VAL A 279 -14.02 -2.88 -23.96
C VAL A 279 -15.46 -3.31 -24.19
N ASP A 280 -16.19 -3.43 -23.08
CA ASP A 280 -17.65 -3.36 -23.11
C ASP A 280 -18.03 -1.88 -22.94
N TYR A 281 -18.96 -1.37 -23.76
CA TYR A 281 -19.43 0.01 -23.69
C TYR A 281 -20.95 0.08 -23.51
N GLY A 282 -21.45 1.17 -22.93
CA GLY A 282 -22.88 1.46 -22.80
C GLY A 282 -23.15 2.64 -21.88
N ASN A 283 -24.40 3.08 -21.83
CA ASN A 283 -24.85 4.08 -20.87
C ASN A 283 -25.12 3.40 -19.50
N ASN A 284 -24.36 3.75 -18.46
CA ASN A 284 -24.48 3.25 -17.09
C ASN A 284 -23.95 1.81 -16.84
N LEU A 285 -22.66 1.58 -17.08
CA LEU A 285 -21.99 0.32 -16.71
C LEU A 285 -21.71 0.18 -15.20
N LEU A 286 -21.99 1.23 -14.42
CA LEU A 286 -21.89 1.26 -12.96
C LEU A 286 -23.05 0.55 -12.26
N GLY A 287 -24.24 0.49 -12.87
CA GLY A 287 -25.45 -0.07 -12.25
C GLY A 287 -26.08 -1.21 -13.03
N ALA A 288 -25.65 -2.47 -12.83
CA ALA A 288 -26.30 -3.71 -13.30
C ALA A 288 -26.74 -3.77 -14.79
N GLY A 289 -26.32 -2.80 -15.62
CA GLY A 289 -26.76 -2.63 -17.00
C GLY A 289 -26.13 -3.65 -17.94
N SER A 290 -26.89 -4.06 -18.95
CA SER A 290 -26.36 -4.82 -20.07
C SER A 290 -25.51 -3.90 -20.95
N SER A 291 -24.31 -4.35 -21.31
CA SER A 291 -23.49 -3.69 -22.33
C SER A 291 -24.28 -3.48 -23.63
N GLU A 292 -24.14 -2.29 -24.24
CA GLU A 292 -24.70 -1.98 -25.57
C GLU A 292 -23.92 -2.67 -26.69
N GLY A 293 -22.66 -3.00 -26.42
CA GLY A 293 -21.79 -3.76 -27.31
C GLY A 293 -20.36 -3.81 -26.79
N SER A 294 -19.55 -4.59 -27.49
CA SER A 294 -18.12 -4.71 -27.20
C SER A 294 -17.30 -4.46 -28.45
N ALA A 295 -16.12 -3.88 -28.28
CA ALA A 295 -15.23 -3.58 -29.40
C ALA A 295 -13.76 -3.49 -28.96
N TRP A 296 -12.87 -3.52 -29.94
CA TRP A 296 -11.47 -3.14 -29.75
C TRP A 296 -11.27 -1.66 -30.00
N VAL A 297 -10.49 -1.01 -29.14
CA VAL A 297 -10.11 0.40 -29.23
C VAL A 297 -8.62 0.55 -28.94
N ARG A 298 -8.00 1.64 -29.41
CA ARG A 298 -6.62 1.96 -29.01
C ARG A 298 -6.59 2.30 -27.53
N CYS A 299 -5.60 1.81 -26.79
CA CYS A 299 -5.43 2.18 -25.38
C CYS A 299 -5.30 3.70 -25.23
N ALA A 300 -4.64 4.36 -26.19
CA ALA A 300 -4.49 5.81 -26.25
C ALA A 300 -5.80 6.58 -26.52
N SER A 301 -6.94 5.92 -26.68
CA SER A 301 -8.25 6.57 -26.72
C SER A 301 -8.93 6.59 -25.36
N LEU A 302 -8.35 5.95 -24.33
CA LEU A 302 -8.97 5.78 -23.02
C LEU A 302 -8.47 6.81 -22.00
N TYR A 303 -9.35 7.15 -21.07
CA TYR A 303 -9.06 7.85 -19.83
C TYR A 303 -9.52 7.01 -18.65
N VAL A 304 -8.76 7.02 -17.56
CA VAL A 304 -9.08 6.28 -16.34
C VAL A 304 -9.14 7.21 -15.14
N LEU A 305 -10.00 6.87 -14.19
CA LEU A 305 -10.13 7.57 -12.91
C LEU A 305 -9.42 6.76 -11.83
N PRO A 306 -8.29 7.26 -11.28
CA PRO A 306 -7.70 6.71 -10.08
C PRO A 306 -8.62 7.03 -8.90
N ALA A 307 -9.16 5.99 -8.27
CA ALA A 307 -10.12 6.10 -7.16
C ALA A 307 -9.67 5.28 -5.94
N GLY A 308 -8.37 4.99 -5.86
CA GLY A 308 -7.77 4.17 -4.81
C GLY A 308 -8.17 4.62 -3.40
N PRO A 309 -8.46 3.69 -2.49
CA PRO A 309 -9.05 4.02 -1.19
C PRO A 309 -8.07 4.74 -0.27
N VAL A 310 -8.59 5.70 0.52
CA VAL A 310 -8.19 6.22 1.86
C VAL A 310 -6.72 6.63 2.12
N TYR A 311 -5.75 6.20 1.30
CA TYR A 311 -4.32 6.32 1.54
C TYR A 311 -3.59 6.91 0.32
N THR A 312 -2.40 7.47 0.57
CA THR A 312 -1.54 8.04 -0.47
C THR A 312 -1.13 6.96 -1.48
N ASN A 313 -1.61 7.11 -2.71
CA ASN A 313 -1.23 6.28 -3.84
C ASN A 313 -0.13 6.98 -4.67
N TYR A 314 0.62 6.18 -5.44
CA TYR A 314 1.81 6.65 -6.15
C TYR A 314 1.76 6.34 -7.64
N ILE A 315 2.35 7.24 -8.42
CA ILE A 315 2.74 7.04 -9.81
C ILE A 315 4.18 6.52 -9.81
N TYR A 316 4.43 5.43 -10.52
CA TYR A 316 5.71 4.73 -10.56
C TYR A 316 6.44 4.94 -11.89
N ALA A 317 7.77 4.94 -11.88
CA ALA A 317 8.57 5.10 -13.10
C ALA A 317 8.46 3.86 -14.02
N GLU A 318 8.34 2.68 -13.42
CA GLU A 318 8.19 1.40 -14.11
C GLU A 318 6.98 0.63 -13.56
N PRO A 319 6.43 -0.38 -14.26
CA PRO A 319 5.26 -1.14 -13.81
C PRO A 319 5.62 -2.15 -12.70
N THR A 320 6.17 -1.64 -11.60
CA THR A 320 6.50 -2.39 -10.38
C THR A 320 6.60 -1.44 -9.19
N ARG A 321 6.14 -1.91 -8.02
CA ARG A 321 6.27 -1.17 -6.75
C ARG A 321 7.72 -0.97 -6.30
N ALA A 322 8.65 -1.80 -6.78
CA ALA A 322 10.07 -1.66 -6.51
C ALA A 322 10.74 -0.49 -7.27
N SER A 323 10.02 0.15 -8.18
CA SER A 323 10.54 1.27 -8.96
C SER A 323 10.43 2.59 -8.23
N HIS A 324 11.16 3.58 -8.72
CA HIS A 324 11.10 4.95 -8.24
C HIS A 324 9.67 5.51 -8.32
N ARG A 325 9.22 6.16 -7.25
CA ARG A 325 7.95 6.89 -7.19
C ARG A 325 8.15 8.27 -7.84
N VAL A 326 7.39 8.54 -8.89
CA VAL A 326 7.43 9.79 -9.67
C VAL A 326 6.68 10.91 -8.97
N ALA A 327 5.49 10.61 -8.44
CA ALA A 327 4.63 11.53 -7.71
C ALA A 327 3.59 10.75 -6.90
N THR A 328 3.01 11.38 -5.88
CA THR A 328 1.76 10.95 -5.27
C THR A 328 0.57 11.31 -6.15
N PHE A 329 -0.58 10.66 -5.91
CA PHE A 329 -1.83 11.03 -6.60
C PHE A 329 -2.27 12.44 -6.25
N ASN A 330 -2.09 12.87 -4.99
CA ASN A 330 -2.44 14.23 -4.57
C ASN A 330 -1.60 15.30 -5.26
N GLU A 331 -0.30 15.05 -5.46
CA GLU A 331 0.56 15.95 -6.24
C GLU A 331 0.19 15.96 -7.72
N ALA A 332 -0.32 14.84 -8.24
CA ALA A 332 -0.74 14.69 -9.63
C ALA A 332 -2.13 15.29 -9.92
N GLN A 333 -3.03 15.29 -8.94
CA GLN A 333 -4.37 15.89 -8.97
C GLN A 333 -4.32 17.32 -8.43
N ASP A 334 -3.61 18.20 -9.12
CA ASP A 334 -3.39 19.58 -8.64
C ASP A 334 -4.65 20.47 -8.67
N ASN A 335 -5.76 19.98 -9.21
CA ASN A 335 -7.07 20.60 -9.17
C ASN A 335 -8.20 19.57 -9.27
N SER A 336 -9.42 19.98 -8.90
CA SER A 336 -10.59 19.09 -8.88
C SER A 336 -11.09 18.60 -10.24
N SER A 337 -10.55 19.12 -11.35
CA SER A 337 -10.89 18.66 -12.71
C SER A 337 -9.86 17.70 -13.32
N ASP A 338 -8.64 17.58 -12.79
CA ASP A 338 -7.61 16.63 -13.28
C ASP A 338 -7.70 15.26 -12.59
N ILE A 339 -8.90 14.68 -12.58
CA ILE A 339 -9.17 13.37 -11.98
C ILE A 339 -9.15 12.23 -13.01
N TRP A 340 -9.31 12.55 -14.30
CA TRP A 340 -9.27 11.57 -15.40
C TRP A 340 -7.95 11.65 -16.13
N TRP A 341 -7.17 10.56 -16.15
CA TRP A 341 -5.84 10.54 -16.74
C TRP A 341 -5.79 9.72 -18.01
N LYS A 342 -5.02 10.23 -18.99
CA LYS A 342 -4.90 9.62 -20.31
C LYS A 342 -4.14 8.31 -20.21
N VAL A 343 -4.70 7.24 -20.76
CA VAL A 343 -4.00 5.95 -20.88
C VAL A 343 -3.01 6.00 -22.04
N LEU A 344 -1.80 5.51 -21.81
CA LEU A 344 -0.76 5.36 -22.83
C LEU A 344 -0.48 3.89 -23.15
N GLU A 345 -0.53 3.03 -22.14
CA GLU A 345 -0.20 1.61 -22.25
C GLU A 345 -0.89 0.84 -21.13
N ILE A 346 -1.28 -0.40 -21.39
CA ILE A 346 -1.81 -1.32 -20.36
C ILE A 346 -0.95 -2.57 -20.37
N ARG A 347 -0.49 -2.98 -19.18
CA ARG A 347 0.20 -4.25 -18.93
C ARG A 347 -0.48 -4.99 -17.79
N LYS A 348 -0.08 -6.24 -17.56
CA LYS A 348 -0.64 -7.08 -16.49
C LYS A 348 -0.59 -6.37 -15.13
N GLY A 349 -1.74 -5.93 -14.64
CA GLY A 349 -1.91 -5.25 -13.35
C GLY A 349 -1.51 -3.77 -13.33
N TRP A 350 -1.09 -3.19 -14.45
CA TRP A 350 -0.52 -1.84 -14.50
C TRP A 350 -1.04 -1.04 -15.70
N VAL A 351 -1.29 0.25 -15.50
CA VAL A 351 -1.70 1.19 -16.54
C VAL A 351 -0.68 2.33 -16.57
N LYS A 352 -0.08 2.57 -17.73
CA LYS A 352 0.75 3.75 -17.96
C LYS A 352 -0.18 4.91 -18.29
N ILE A 353 -0.04 5.99 -17.56
CA ILE A 353 -0.88 7.17 -17.67
C ILE A 353 -0.07 8.41 -17.99
N ARG A 354 -0.77 9.44 -18.46
CA ARG A 354 -0.33 10.83 -18.46
C ARG A 354 -1.42 11.69 -17.83
N THR A 355 -1.08 12.45 -16.80
CA THR A 355 -2.03 13.39 -16.16
C THR A 355 -2.42 14.49 -17.13
N THR A 356 -3.64 15.01 -17.02
CA THR A 356 -4.20 15.89 -18.05
C THR A 356 -3.62 17.29 -17.96
N HIS A 357 -3.43 17.81 -16.75
CA HIS A 357 -2.95 19.17 -16.53
C HIS A 357 -1.42 19.24 -16.41
N LEU A 358 -0.83 18.43 -15.52
CA LEU A 358 0.61 18.47 -15.24
C LEU A 358 1.47 17.70 -16.26
N GLY A 359 0.87 16.84 -17.09
CA GLY A 359 1.59 16.02 -18.06
C GLY A 359 2.53 14.98 -17.43
N ILE A 360 2.38 14.69 -16.13
CA ILE A 360 3.17 13.68 -15.42
C ILE A 360 2.88 12.32 -16.05
N THR A 361 3.94 11.59 -16.42
CA THR A 361 3.83 10.28 -17.04
C THR A 361 4.43 9.22 -16.13
N GLY A 362 3.72 8.11 -15.96
CA GLY A 362 4.20 6.96 -15.19
C GLY A 362 3.16 5.85 -15.12
N TRP A 363 3.40 4.89 -14.24
CA TRP A 363 2.59 3.68 -14.08
C TRP A 363 1.80 3.70 -12.79
N ILE A 364 0.55 3.28 -12.85
CA ILE A 364 -0.31 3.07 -11.70
C ILE A 364 -0.86 1.65 -11.72
N GLU A 365 -1.20 1.11 -10.56
CA GLU A 365 -1.79 -0.21 -10.49
C GLU A 365 -3.23 -0.18 -11.02
N ALA A 366 -3.62 -1.17 -11.81
CA ALA A 366 -4.98 -1.22 -12.36
C ALA A 366 -6.04 -1.41 -11.25
N ARG A 367 -5.67 -2.05 -10.13
CA ARG A 367 -6.59 -2.39 -9.02
C ARG A 367 -7.08 -1.19 -8.20
N ILE A 368 -6.48 -0.02 -8.37
CA ILE A 368 -6.85 1.24 -7.70
C ILE A 368 -7.64 2.17 -8.63
N LEU A 369 -8.02 1.67 -9.81
CA LEU A 369 -8.88 2.40 -10.73
C LEU A 369 -10.36 2.20 -10.36
N CYS A 370 -11.15 3.25 -10.57
CA CYS A 370 -12.60 3.23 -10.42
C CYS A 370 -13.22 2.01 -11.13
N GLY A 371 -14.18 1.36 -10.45
CA GLY A 371 -14.87 0.16 -10.93
C GLY A 371 -14.06 -1.13 -10.83
N SER A 372 -12.83 -1.07 -10.33
CA SER A 372 -12.08 -2.25 -9.91
C SER A 372 -12.76 -2.91 -8.70
N LYS A 373 -12.45 -4.18 -8.46
CA LYS A 373 -13.03 -4.95 -7.36
C LYS A 373 -12.79 -4.26 -6.00
N GLY A 374 -13.87 -3.77 -5.38
CA GLY A 374 -13.82 -3.10 -4.09
C GLY A 374 -13.30 -1.66 -4.15
N VAL A 375 -13.37 -1.02 -5.33
CA VAL A 375 -13.06 0.39 -5.54
C VAL A 375 -14.29 1.06 -6.17
N ASP A 376 -14.89 1.96 -5.40
CA ASP A 376 -16.04 2.74 -5.85
C ASP A 376 -15.59 3.96 -6.68
N CYS A 377 -16.56 4.48 -7.43
CA CYS A 377 -16.51 5.75 -8.14
C CYS A 377 -17.61 6.63 -7.50
#